data_AF-A0A419W7T9-F1
#
_entry.id   AF-A0A419W7T9-F1
#
_cell.length_a   1.000
_cell.length_b   1.000
_cell.length_c   1.000
_cell.angle_alpha   90.00
_cell.angle_beta   90.00
_cell.angle_gamma   90.00
#
_symmetry.space_group_name_H-M   'P 1'
#
loop_
_entity.id
_entity.type
_entity.pdbx_description
1 polymer ?
#
loop_
_entity_poly.entity_id
_entity_poly.type
_entity_poly.pdbx_seq_one_letter_code
_entity_poly.pdbx_strand_id
1 'polypeptide(L)'
;MAFLKYISSLGSLVFQVVLVIAAVVAFSWFDPFDLLAPTKRKLQNTPVQVESIREIGELITAEYYGEVIASVEEIVNTDAQSRIDTFNYRIDLLHRQFLDVVDSLAAKDLNRKQISGTFKLEYSDLLTDSLFGFYTYFIREKLKDRNYKRRELEKSLPRKQQLDLVEDLCLKRKKELRGDLHEFGTSEIQANFREVQKSSAKKTAHKRQLVLLGRGWVKAGFRFDEFSEKNFLYDNQHNRAIFIGMQPEIISATINPWFIPEEGVEGFEFVIVERKVKYDSRWTNRVKRLCLTKLEAQAISKDILGRAQSNAEDQLKHFFSLLAGEQVQEIAFYTDFLEYSADALLKDSVLSDDKIPVVEELLLEYKKRSGADFSPRACKEFIDSLKAAKPTIKGQRFQLNSRSTELFTLLKDHRLDSMESSSIDGLHRVTALDSIWCESECGNLTDSIASYLDRVNTNFENDLYRLENHFRTDTLAQLTPAR
;
A
#
# COMPACT_ATOMS: atom_id res chain seq x y z
N MET A 1 -81.83 18.42 53.13
CA MET A 1 -81.76 18.08 51.68
C MET A 1 -80.73 18.90 50.89
N ALA A 2 -80.18 20.03 51.38
CA ALA A 2 -79.16 20.80 50.65
C ALA A 2 -77.74 20.15 50.66
N PHE A 3 -77.38 19.42 51.72
CA PHE A 3 -76.05 18.83 51.89
C PHE A 3 -75.77 17.64 50.93
N LEU A 4 -76.80 16.84 50.62
CA LEU A 4 -76.70 15.72 49.68
C LEU A 4 -76.49 16.16 48.23
N LYS A 5 -76.99 17.35 47.84
CA LYS A 5 -76.73 17.93 46.52
C LYS A 5 -75.27 18.40 46.36
N TYR A 6 -74.65 18.86 47.44
CA TYR A 6 -73.26 19.35 47.41
C TYR A 6 -72.24 18.20 47.31
N ILE A 7 -72.51 17.06 47.96
CA ILE A 7 -71.66 15.86 47.85
C ILE A 7 -71.75 15.26 46.43
N SER A 8 -72.90 15.35 45.76
CA SER A 8 -73.05 14.88 44.38
C SER A 8 -72.27 15.73 43.35
N SER A 9 -72.06 17.03 43.60
CA SER A 9 -71.31 17.88 42.67
C SER A 9 -69.79 17.77 42.86
N LEU A 10 -69.31 17.55 44.09
CA LEU A 10 -67.88 17.30 44.33
C LEU A 10 -67.42 15.95 43.73
N GLY A 11 -68.26 14.91 43.83
CA GLY A 11 -67.97 13.61 43.21
C GLY A 11 -67.84 13.69 41.69
N SER A 12 -68.68 14.50 41.03
CA SER A 12 -68.58 14.76 39.58
C SER A 12 -67.26 15.41 39.19
N LEU A 13 -66.77 16.37 39.98
CA LEU A 13 -65.54 17.10 39.64
C LEU A 13 -64.31 16.21 39.82
N VAL A 14 -64.24 15.44 40.91
CA VAL A 14 -63.15 14.50 41.14
C VAL A 14 -63.13 13.41 40.06
N PHE A 15 -64.29 12.89 39.65
CA PHE A 15 -64.37 11.89 38.59
C PHE A 15 -63.90 12.45 37.24
N GLN A 16 -64.28 13.70 36.89
CA GLN A 16 -63.81 14.36 35.69
C GLN A 16 -62.29 14.57 35.69
N VAL A 17 -61.71 14.98 36.82
CA VAL A 17 -60.25 15.15 36.94
C VAL A 17 -59.53 13.81 36.79
N VAL A 18 -60.02 12.75 37.44
CA VAL A 18 -59.44 11.40 37.30
C VAL A 18 -59.54 10.88 35.87
N LEU A 19 -60.65 11.15 35.18
CA LEU A 19 -60.85 10.74 33.79
C LEU A 19 -59.93 11.50 32.83
N VAL A 20 -59.71 12.80 33.06
CA VAL A 20 -58.74 13.60 32.28
C VAL A 20 -57.31 13.10 32.52
N ILE A 21 -56.93 12.81 33.76
CA ILE A 21 -55.60 12.25 34.08
C ILE A 21 -55.44 10.87 33.43
N ALA A 22 -56.45 10.00 33.53
CA ALA A 22 -56.43 8.68 32.90
C ALA A 22 -56.34 8.77 31.37
N ALA A 23 -57.03 9.74 30.75
CA ALA A 23 -56.93 10.00 29.31
C ALA A 23 -55.54 10.51 28.94
N VAL A 24 -54.97 11.46 29.68
CA VAL A 24 -53.61 11.96 29.43
C VAL A 24 -52.57 10.85 29.58
N VAL A 25 -52.71 9.97 30.57
CA VAL A 25 -51.82 8.79 30.75
C VAL A 25 -52.03 7.78 29.63
N ALA A 26 -53.26 7.49 29.23
CA ALA A 26 -53.56 6.56 28.14
C ALA A 26 -53.03 7.07 26.79
N PHE A 27 -53.17 8.37 26.50
CA PHE A 27 -52.62 9.00 25.29
C PHE A 27 -51.10 9.21 25.34
N SER A 28 -50.52 9.32 26.53
CA SER A 28 -49.06 9.32 26.72
C SER A 28 -48.46 7.93 26.50
N TRP A 29 -49.19 6.86 26.86
CA TRP A 29 -48.72 5.48 26.70
C TRP A 29 -49.07 4.88 25.33
N PHE A 30 -50.10 5.40 24.66
CA PHE A 30 -50.53 5.03 23.32
C PHE A 30 -50.55 6.29 22.45
N ASP A 31 -49.42 6.60 21.81
CA ASP A 31 -49.29 7.68 20.82
C ASP A 31 -49.37 7.08 19.39
N PRO A 32 -50.57 6.93 18.81
CA PRO A 32 -50.73 6.35 17.48
C PRO A 32 -50.35 7.33 16.34
N PHE A 33 -49.89 8.55 16.65
CA PHE A 33 -49.62 9.59 15.65
C PHE A 33 -48.24 10.24 15.75
N ASP A 34 -47.41 9.86 16.72
CA ASP A 34 -46.01 10.29 16.86
C ASP A 34 -45.85 11.82 16.89
N LEU A 35 -46.87 12.54 17.40
CA LEU A 35 -47.03 13.99 17.27
C LEU A 35 -46.20 14.80 18.29
N LEU A 36 -45.61 14.14 19.30
CA LEU A 36 -44.92 14.81 20.41
C LEU A 36 -43.48 14.33 20.65
N ALA A 37 -42.92 13.50 19.77
CA ALA A 37 -41.49 13.19 19.80
C ALA A 37 -40.67 14.44 19.40
N PRO A 38 -39.66 14.86 20.19
CA PRO A 38 -38.81 15.98 19.82
C PRO A 38 -38.12 15.67 18.49
N THR A 39 -38.35 16.52 17.48
CA THR A 39 -37.77 16.47 16.14
C THR A 39 -36.26 16.70 16.14
N LYS A 40 -35.51 15.79 16.75
CA LYS A 40 -34.18 15.45 16.26
C LYS A 40 -34.39 14.27 15.35
N ARG A 41 -34.48 14.52 14.04
CA ARG A 41 -34.18 13.50 13.02
C ARG A 41 -32.71 13.11 13.20
N LYS A 42 -32.43 12.32 14.24
CA LYS A 42 -31.37 11.34 14.18
C LYS A 42 -31.91 10.32 13.18
N LEU A 43 -31.17 10.05 12.11
CA LEU A 43 -31.32 8.80 11.38
C LEU A 43 -31.55 7.71 12.42
N GLN A 44 -32.68 7.01 12.35
CA GLN A 44 -32.88 5.84 13.18
C GLN A 44 -31.64 4.98 12.95
N ASN A 45 -30.83 4.80 14.00
CA ASN A 45 -29.74 3.82 13.99
C ASN A 45 -30.36 2.53 13.46
N THR A 46 -29.98 2.16 12.24
CA THR A 46 -30.58 1.04 11.51
C THR A 46 -29.53 -0.05 11.39
N PRO A 47 -29.32 -0.85 12.47
CA PRO A 47 -28.71 -2.16 12.34
C PRO A 47 -29.28 -2.94 11.15
N VAL A 48 -30.57 -2.75 10.87
CA VAL A 48 -31.32 -3.34 9.74
C VAL A 48 -30.76 -2.93 8.37
N GLN A 49 -30.26 -1.70 8.19
CA GLN A 49 -29.70 -1.25 6.90
C GLN A 49 -28.29 -1.78 6.68
N VAL A 50 -27.50 -1.90 7.74
CA VAL A 50 -26.16 -2.50 7.68
C VAL A 50 -26.26 -3.99 7.39
N GLU A 51 -27.22 -4.68 8.02
CA GLU A 51 -27.49 -6.09 7.78
C GLU A 51 -27.96 -6.33 6.34
N SER A 52 -28.83 -5.47 5.79
CA SER A 52 -29.29 -5.57 4.39
C SER A 52 -28.16 -5.45 3.36
N ILE A 53 -27.17 -4.58 3.58
CA ILE A 53 -26.01 -4.44 2.67
C ILE A 53 -25.05 -5.62 2.84
N ARG A 54 -24.88 -6.11 4.07
CA ARG A 54 -24.09 -7.31 4.34
C ARG A 54 -24.72 -8.56 3.71
N GLU A 55 -26.05 -8.63 3.65
CA GLU A 55 -26.79 -9.69 2.96
C GLU A 55 -26.59 -9.68 1.43
N ILE A 56 -26.22 -8.53 0.84
CA ILE A 56 -25.81 -8.48 -0.59
C ILE A 56 -24.55 -9.32 -0.80
N GLY A 57 -23.63 -9.32 0.17
CA GLY A 57 -22.36 -10.06 0.15
C GLY A 57 -21.37 -9.52 -0.89
N GLU A 58 -21.72 -9.61 -2.17
CA GLU A 58 -20.92 -9.17 -3.31
C GLU A 58 -21.75 -8.28 -4.22
N LEU A 59 -21.29 -7.05 -4.47
CA LEU A 59 -21.89 -6.15 -5.45
C LEU A 59 -21.05 -6.14 -6.72
N ILE A 60 -21.48 -6.89 -7.73
CA ILE A 60 -20.83 -6.94 -9.04
C ILE A 60 -21.34 -5.77 -9.88
N THR A 61 -20.44 -4.88 -10.28
CA THR A 61 -20.80 -3.63 -10.98
C THR A 61 -20.12 -3.47 -12.33
N ALA A 62 -19.07 -4.24 -12.63
CA ALA A 62 -18.45 -4.26 -13.94
C ALA A 62 -18.16 -5.69 -14.41
N GLU A 63 -18.35 -5.90 -15.71
CA GLU A 63 -17.98 -7.14 -16.38
C GLU A 63 -17.08 -6.82 -17.58
N TYR A 64 -16.07 -7.65 -17.79
CA TYR A 64 -15.21 -7.62 -18.95
C TYR A 64 -15.26 -8.97 -19.64
N TYR A 65 -15.52 -8.96 -20.95
CA TYR A 65 -15.48 -10.14 -21.80
C TYR A 65 -14.23 -10.06 -22.68
N GLY A 66 -13.48 -11.15 -22.76
CA GLY A 66 -12.22 -11.15 -23.49
C GLY A 66 -11.80 -12.53 -23.99
N GLU A 67 -10.87 -12.50 -24.94
CA GLU A 67 -10.24 -13.67 -25.53
C GLU A 67 -8.72 -13.60 -25.32
N VAL A 68 -8.14 -14.74 -24.93
CA VAL A 68 -6.72 -14.85 -24.58
C VAL A 68 -6.12 -16.12 -25.16
N ILE A 69 -4.89 -16.03 -25.66
CA ILE A 69 -4.14 -17.19 -26.14
C ILE A 69 -2.99 -17.46 -25.17
N ALA A 70 -2.84 -18.72 -24.78
CA ALA A 70 -1.71 -19.18 -23.98
C ALA A 70 -1.16 -20.49 -24.53
N SER A 71 0.12 -20.74 -24.29
CA SER A 71 0.80 -21.95 -24.77
C SER A 71 1.67 -22.59 -23.70
N VAL A 72 1.97 -23.88 -23.88
CA VAL A 72 2.99 -24.57 -23.06
C VAL A 72 4.36 -23.94 -23.24
N GLU A 73 4.68 -23.46 -24.44
CA GLU A 73 5.96 -22.78 -24.71
C GLU A 73 6.14 -21.57 -23.81
N GLU A 74 5.12 -20.72 -23.71
CA GLU A 74 5.13 -19.55 -22.85
C GLU A 74 5.37 -19.91 -21.38
N ILE A 75 4.60 -20.88 -20.85
CA ILE A 75 4.75 -21.33 -19.45
C ILE A 75 6.16 -21.84 -19.19
N VAL A 76 6.67 -22.67 -20.08
CA VAL A 76 7.98 -23.30 -19.93
C VAL A 76 9.09 -22.24 -20.02
N ASN A 77 8.94 -21.24 -20.88
CA ASN A 77 9.88 -20.13 -21.00
C ASN A 77 9.85 -19.24 -19.75
N THR A 78 8.67 -18.92 -19.21
CA THR A 78 8.52 -18.15 -17.97
C THR A 78 9.11 -18.92 -16.77
N ASP A 79 8.82 -20.21 -16.64
CA ASP A 79 9.41 -21.08 -15.61
C ASP A 79 10.94 -21.11 -15.72
N ALA A 80 11.47 -21.23 -16.95
CA ALA A 80 12.90 -21.26 -17.19
C ALA A 80 13.54 -19.92 -16.83
N GLN A 81 12.91 -18.80 -17.19
CA GLN A 81 13.40 -17.45 -16.87
C GLN A 81 13.44 -17.22 -15.36
N SER A 82 12.36 -17.54 -14.63
CA SER A 82 12.33 -17.45 -13.16
C SER A 82 13.45 -18.26 -12.49
N ARG A 83 13.74 -19.47 -13.00
CA ARG A 83 14.87 -20.28 -12.52
C ARG A 83 16.22 -19.65 -12.82
N ILE A 84 16.38 -19.07 -14.00
CA ILE A 84 17.60 -18.35 -14.40
C ILE A 84 17.83 -17.17 -13.46
N ASP A 85 16.81 -16.36 -13.22
CA ASP A 85 16.92 -15.17 -12.37
C ASP A 85 17.25 -15.54 -10.92
N THR A 86 16.55 -16.54 -10.38
CA THR A 86 16.85 -17.10 -9.05
C THR A 86 18.28 -17.63 -8.96
N PHE A 87 18.75 -18.36 -9.97
CA PHE A 87 20.10 -18.90 -10.01
C PHE A 87 21.15 -17.79 -10.07
N ASN A 88 20.97 -16.80 -10.96
CA ASN A 88 21.90 -15.69 -11.11
C ASN A 88 22.07 -14.94 -9.80
N TYR A 89 20.94 -14.55 -9.18
CA TYR A 89 20.94 -13.87 -7.88
C TYR A 89 21.69 -14.68 -6.81
N ARG A 90 21.39 -15.98 -6.68
CA ARG A 90 22.02 -16.83 -5.67
C ARG A 90 23.52 -17.02 -5.91
N ILE A 91 23.94 -17.19 -7.17
CA ILE A 91 25.36 -17.34 -7.51
C ILE A 91 26.14 -16.05 -7.25
N ASP A 92 25.56 -14.88 -7.55
CA ASP A 92 26.21 -13.59 -7.29
C ASP A 92 26.35 -13.30 -5.80
N LEU A 93 25.31 -13.62 -5.02
CA LEU A 93 25.37 -13.55 -3.56
C LEU A 93 26.45 -14.49 -3.00
N LEU A 94 26.45 -15.74 -3.46
CA LEU A 94 27.40 -16.75 -3.03
C LEU A 94 28.84 -16.38 -3.39
N HIS A 95 29.07 -15.80 -4.57
CA HIS A 95 30.37 -15.34 -5.01
C HIS A 95 30.92 -14.23 -4.11
N ARG A 96 30.11 -13.19 -3.84
CA ARG A 96 30.48 -12.10 -2.93
C ARG A 96 30.79 -12.61 -1.52
N GLN A 97 29.90 -13.43 -0.95
CA GLN A 97 30.12 -14.02 0.36
C GLN A 97 31.39 -14.86 0.41
N PHE A 98 31.69 -15.60 -0.66
CA PHE A 98 32.90 -16.40 -0.72
C PHE A 98 34.17 -15.55 -0.78
N LEU A 99 34.17 -14.44 -1.54
CA LEU A 99 35.28 -13.48 -1.55
C LEU A 99 35.53 -12.90 -0.16
N ASP A 100 34.47 -12.42 0.50
CA ASP A 100 34.55 -11.83 1.84
C ASP A 100 35.14 -12.83 2.85
N VAL A 101 34.72 -14.09 2.78
CA VAL A 101 35.23 -15.15 3.65
C VAL A 101 36.70 -15.46 3.37
N VAL A 102 37.09 -15.55 2.10
CA VAL A 102 38.49 -15.79 1.71
C VAL A 102 39.39 -14.64 2.20
N ASP A 103 38.97 -13.39 2.01
CA ASP A 103 39.73 -12.22 2.44
C ASP A 103 39.82 -12.13 3.98
N SER A 104 38.70 -12.34 4.68
CA SER A 104 38.64 -12.39 6.15
C SER A 104 39.58 -13.44 6.73
N LEU A 105 39.56 -14.67 6.20
CA LEU A 105 40.43 -15.75 6.66
C LEU A 105 41.89 -15.52 6.30
N ALA A 106 42.18 -14.95 5.13
CA ALA A 106 43.53 -14.61 4.72
C ALA A 106 44.16 -13.52 5.59
N ALA A 107 43.36 -12.57 6.09
CA ALA A 107 43.83 -11.50 6.99
C ALA A 107 44.27 -12.04 8.37
N LYS A 108 43.76 -13.20 8.79
CA LYS A 108 44.06 -13.81 10.11
C LYS A 108 45.42 -14.57 10.15
N ASP A 109 46.17 -14.68 9.04
CA ASP A 109 47.45 -15.40 8.89
C ASP A 109 47.47 -16.82 9.51
N LEU A 110 46.38 -17.55 9.31
CA LEU A 110 46.17 -18.89 9.88
C LEU A 110 46.92 -19.98 9.10
N ASN A 111 47.32 -21.06 9.79
CA ASN A 111 47.83 -22.25 9.11
C ASN A 111 46.70 -23.07 8.46
N ARG A 112 47.05 -24.00 7.56
CA ARG A 112 46.09 -24.80 6.77
C ARG A 112 45.00 -25.48 7.61
N LYS A 113 45.37 -26.15 8.70
CA LYS A 113 44.42 -26.84 9.58
C LYS A 113 43.49 -25.84 10.28
N GLN A 114 44.03 -24.72 10.72
CA GLN A 114 43.25 -23.64 11.34
C GLN A 114 42.25 -23.05 10.34
N ILE A 115 42.66 -22.76 9.10
CA ILE A 115 41.77 -22.24 8.04
C ILE A 115 40.55 -23.15 7.88
N SER A 116 40.76 -24.45 7.66
CA SER A 116 39.63 -25.38 7.46
C SER A 116 38.74 -25.53 8.71
N GLY A 117 39.33 -25.49 9.91
CA GLY A 117 38.60 -25.53 11.17
C GLY A 117 37.72 -24.30 11.35
N THR A 118 38.32 -23.11 11.19
CA THR A 118 37.63 -21.83 11.25
C THR A 118 36.54 -21.73 10.18
N PHE A 119 36.81 -22.14 8.93
CA PHE A 119 35.82 -22.10 7.86
C PHE A 119 34.61 -22.99 8.16
N LYS A 120 34.82 -24.21 8.65
CA LYS A 120 33.72 -25.11 9.05
C LYS A 120 32.89 -24.56 10.21
N LEU A 121 33.52 -23.85 11.14
CA LEU A 121 32.88 -23.36 12.35
C LEU A 121 32.13 -22.05 12.09
N GLU A 122 32.81 -21.05 11.51
CA GLU A 122 32.29 -19.69 11.34
C GLU A 122 31.43 -19.54 10.08
N TYR A 123 31.66 -20.37 9.05
CA TYR A 123 31.02 -20.23 7.73
C TYR A 123 30.33 -21.52 7.27
N SER A 124 29.74 -22.25 8.23
CA SER A 124 29.02 -23.50 7.96
C SER A 124 27.85 -23.35 6.98
N ASP A 125 27.23 -22.16 6.92
CA ASP A 125 26.12 -21.85 6.02
C ASP A 125 26.52 -21.95 4.54
N LEU A 126 27.75 -21.58 4.19
CA LEU A 126 28.25 -21.77 2.82
C LEU A 126 28.38 -23.25 2.48
N LEU A 127 28.80 -24.09 3.43
CA LEU A 127 28.93 -25.53 3.23
C LEU A 127 27.58 -26.27 3.12
N THR A 128 26.51 -25.67 3.65
CA THR A 128 25.15 -26.21 3.57
C THR A 128 24.39 -25.69 2.35
N ASP A 129 24.85 -24.60 1.71
CA ASP A 129 24.24 -24.10 0.48
C ASP A 129 24.37 -25.13 -0.66
N SER A 130 23.21 -25.45 -1.26
CA SER A 130 23.09 -26.45 -2.33
C SER A 130 23.90 -26.13 -3.60
N LEU A 131 24.22 -24.86 -3.85
CA LEU A 131 25.00 -24.39 -4.99
C LEU A 131 26.49 -24.31 -4.71
N PHE A 132 26.92 -24.36 -3.45
CA PHE A 132 28.33 -24.14 -3.08
C PHE A 132 29.30 -25.14 -3.70
N GLY A 133 28.92 -26.42 -3.74
CA GLY A 133 29.74 -27.43 -4.38
C GLY A 133 29.90 -27.23 -5.90
N PHE A 134 28.85 -26.76 -6.58
CA PHE A 134 28.89 -26.43 -8.01
C PHE A 134 29.72 -25.17 -8.27
N TYR A 135 29.50 -24.14 -7.45
CA TYR A 135 30.23 -22.88 -7.53
C TYR A 135 31.74 -23.06 -7.28
N THR A 136 32.13 -23.79 -6.24
CA THR A 136 33.54 -24.08 -5.98
C THR A 136 34.18 -24.94 -7.07
N TYR A 137 33.42 -25.82 -7.72
CA TYR A 137 33.89 -26.53 -8.91
C TYR A 137 34.19 -25.57 -10.07
N PHE A 138 33.29 -24.62 -10.34
CA PHE A 138 33.51 -23.55 -11.32
C PHE A 138 34.79 -22.74 -11.02
N ILE A 139 34.94 -22.25 -9.79
CA ILE A 139 36.13 -21.50 -9.38
C ILE A 139 37.41 -22.31 -9.58
N ARG A 140 37.40 -23.59 -9.20
CA ARG A 140 38.57 -24.45 -9.35
C ARG A 140 38.98 -24.67 -10.80
N GLU A 141 38.03 -24.78 -11.73
CA GLU A 141 38.38 -24.89 -13.15
C GLU A 141 38.85 -23.55 -13.71
N LYS A 142 38.30 -22.43 -13.24
CA LYS A 142 38.78 -21.09 -13.59
C LYS A 142 40.22 -20.84 -13.15
N LEU A 143 40.58 -21.21 -11.92
CA LEU A 143 41.96 -21.13 -11.43
C LEU A 143 42.95 -22.02 -12.21
N LYS A 144 42.46 -23.00 -12.98
CA LYS A 144 43.30 -23.84 -13.86
C LYS A 144 43.41 -23.27 -15.28
N ASP A 145 42.92 -22.06 -15.51
CA ASP A 145 42.81 -21.43 -16.83
C ASP A 145 42.06 -22.32 -17.84
N ARG A 146 40.96 -22.92 -17.36
CA ARG A 146 40.07 -23.74 -18.20
C ARG A 146 38.75 -23.04 -18.39
N ASN A 147 38.30 -22.98 -19.65
CA ASN A 147 36.93 -22.58 -19.97
C ASN A 147 35.95 -23.57 -19.34
N TYR A 148 35.05 -23.06 -18.52
CA TYR A 148 34.04 -23.85 -17.83
C TYR A 148 32.97 -24.25 -18.83
N LYS A 149 32.84 -25.56 -19.08
CA LYS A 149 31.98 -26.04 -20.15
C LYS A 149 30.56 -26.27 -19.64
N ARG A 150 29.58 -26.04 -20.51
CA ARG A 150 28.15 -26.32 -20.25
C ARG A 150 27.86 -27.69 -19.62
N ARG A 151 28.54 -28.75 -20.06
CA ARG A 151 28.38 -30.13 -19.53
C ARG A 151 28.87 -30.32 -18.08
N GLU A 152 29.43 -29.28 -17.49
CA GLU A 152 30.04 -29.31 -16.16
C GLU A 152 29.18 -28.62 -15.10
N LEU A 153 28.04 -28.04 -15.50
CA LEU A 153 27.06 -27.41 -14.61
C LEU A 153 26.56 -28.35 -13.50
N GLU A 154 26.55 -29.65 -13.77
CA GLU A 154 26.12 -30.69 -12.81
C GLU A 154 27.27 -31.27 -11.98
N LYS A 155 28.51 -30.83 -12.23
CA LYS A 155 29.66 -31.27 -11.44
C LYS A 155 29.77 -30.43 -10.18
N SER A 156 29.96 -31.13 -9.06
CA SER A 156 30.11 -30.52 -7.74
C SER A 156 31.40 -31.03 -7.11
N LEU A 157 32.15 -30.15 -6.45
CA LEU A 157 33.33 -30.58 -5.69
C LEU A 157 32.89 -31.34 -4.43
N PRO A 158 33.51 -32.48 -4.12
CA PRO A 158 33.34 -33.12 -2.81
C PRO A 158 33.77 -32.18 -1.69
N ARG A 159 33.11 -32.24 -0.52
CA ARG A 159 33.39 -31.36 0.64
C ARG A 159 34.88 -31.23 0.98
N LYS A 160 35.63 -32.34 0.94
CA LYS A 160 37.08 -32.31 1.17
C LYS A 160 37.81 -31.39 0.19
N GLN A 161 37.47 -31.48 -1.10
CA GLN A 161 38.08 -30.67 -2.15
C GLN A 161 37.62 -29.20 -2.11
N GLN A 162 36.40 -28.94 -1.63
CA GLN A 162 35.94 -27.58 -1.34
C GLN A 162 36.82 -26.93 -0.26
N LEU A 163 37.09 -27.66 0.83
CA LEU A 163 37.95 -27.19 1.92
C LEU A 163 39.40 -27.03 1.45
N ASP A 164 39.93 -27.96 0.66
CA ASP A 164 41.26 -27.85 0.08
C ASP A 164 41.40 -26.57 -0.78
N LEU A 165 40.35 -26.21 -1.53
CA LEU A 165 40.31 -24.97 -2.32
C LEU A 165 40.32 -23.72 -1.42
N VAL A 166 39.51 -23.70 -0.36
CA VAL A 166 39.49 -22.58 0.61
C VAL A 166 40.84 -22.43 1.29
N GLU A 167 41.42 -23.54 1.76
CA GLU A 167 42.76 -23.57 2.33
C GLU A 167 43.79 -22.97 1.37
N ASP A 168 43.74 -23.36 0.10
CA ASP A 168 44.66 -22.86 -0.92
C ASP A 168 44.51 -21.36 -1.19
N LEU A 169 43.28 -20.84 -1.23
CA LEU A 169 42.98 -19.43 -1.48
C LEU A 169 43.36 -18.50 -0.31
N CYS A 170 43.26 -19.00 0.94
CA CYS A 170 43.54 -18.21 2.12
C CYS A 170 45.02 -18.19 2.53
N LEU A 171 45.84 -19.12 2.03
CA LEU A 171 47.27 -19.17 2.37
C LEU A 171 48.02 -17.95 1.82
N LYS A 172 48.76 -17.24 2.69
CA LYS A 172 49.54 -16.03 2.36
C LYS A 172 50.47 -16.19 1.16
N ARG A 173 51.12 -17.35 1.03
CA ARG A 173 52.03 -17.68 -0.08
C ARG A 173 51.32 -17.86 -1.44
N LYS A 174 49.98 -17.91 -1.45
CA LYS A 174 49.13 -18.09 -2.63
C LYS A 174 48.31 -16.83 -2.94
N LYS A 175 48.87 -15.64 -2.65
CA LYS A 175 48.23 -14.34 -2.89
C LYS A 175 47.79 -14.16 -4.35
N GLU A 176 48.55 -14.68 -5.31
CA GLU A 176 48.21 -14.63 -6.74
C GLU A 176 46.88 -15.31 -7.05
N LEU A 177 46.66 -16.54 -6.56
CA LEU A 177 45.39 -17.27 -6.76
C LEU A 177 44.17 -16.52 -6.19
N ARG A 178 44.38 -15.75 -5.11
CA ARG A 178 43.33 -14.89 -4.55
C ARG A 178 43.09 -13.67 -5.44
N GLY A 179 44.14 -13.09 -6.03
CA GLY A 179 44.02 -12.06 -7.05
C GLY A 179 43.16 -12.54 -8.23
N ASP A 180 43.50 -13.71 -8.78
CA ASP A 180 42.74 -14.32 -9.88
C ASP A 180 41.26 -14.54 -9.51
N LEU A 181 40.99 -14.99 -8.27
CA LEU A 181 39.63 -15.18 -7.77
C LEU A 181 38.81 -13.88 -7.79
N HIS A 182 39.41 -12.74 -7.45
CA HIS A 182 38.76 -11.42 -7.47
C HIS A 182 38.49 -10.92 -8.90
N GLU A 183 39.28 -11.37 -9.88
CA GLU A 183 39.06 -11.05 -11.28
C GLU A 183 37.93 -11.89 -11.91
N PHE A 184 37.55 -13.00 -11.29
CA PHE A 184 36.52 -13.87 -11.82
C PHE A 184 35.12 -13.32 -11.57
N GLY A 185 34.38 -13.08 -12.66
CA GLY A 185 32.94 -12.88 -12.61
C GLY A 185 32.15 -14.20 -12.63
N THR A 186 30.86 -14.10 -12.32
CA THR A 186 29.87 -15.20 -12.38
C THR A 186 29.17 -15.32 -13.73
N SER A 187 29.41 -14.40 -14.66
CA SER A 187 28.70 -14.31 -15.94
C SER A 187 28.78 -15.58 -16.78
N GLU A 188 29.90 -16.31 -16.75
CA GLU A 188 30.08 -17.55 -17.51
C GLU A 188 29.25 -18.71 -16.98
N ILE A 189 29.21 -18.92 -15.65
CA ILE A 189 28.36 -19.95 -15.06
C ILE A 189 26.88 -19.62 -15.24
N GLN A 190 26.51 -18.34 -15.15
CA GLN A 190 25.16 -17.85 -15.45
C GLN A 190 24.76 -18.08 -16.91
N ALA A 191 25.65 -17.78 -17.87
CA ALA A 191 25.43 -18.00 -19.29
C ALA A 191 25.23 -19.49 -19.62
N ASN A 192 26.08 -20.36 -19.07
CA ASN A 192 25.95 -21.80 -19.22
C ASN A 192 24.62 -22.33 -18.62
N PHE A 193 24.24 -21.86 -17.43
CA PHE A 193 22.96 -22.22 -16.80
C PHE A 193 21.77 -21.78 -17.67
N ARG A 194 21.78 -20.54 -18.16
CA ARG A 194 20.77 -19.97 -19.05
C ARG A 194 20.60 -20.79 -20.31
N GLU A 195 21.70 -21.20 -20.95
CA GLU A 195 21.65 -22.03 -22.16
C GLU A 195 21.04 -23.40 -21.90
N VAL A 196 21.38 -24.03 -20.76
CA VAL A 196 20.79 -25.31 -20.32
C VAL A 196 19.28 -25.17 -20.10
N GLN A 197 18.85 -24.16 -19.35
CA GLN A 197 17.43 -23.93 -19.09
C GLN A 197 16.66 -23.62 -20.39
N LYS A 198 17.15 -22.73 -21.25
CA LYS A 198 16.52 -22.41 -22.54
C LYS A 198 16.43 -23.62 -23.47
N SER A 199 17.48 -24.45 -23.52
CA SER A 199 17.46 -25.66 -24.35
C SER A 199 16.46 -26.70 -23.83
N SER A 200 16.41 -26.89 -22.51
CA SER A 200 15.45 -27.80 -21.86
C SER A 200 14.02 -27.31 -22.07
N ALA A 201 13.81 -25.99 -21.95
CA ALA A 201 12.55 -25.33 -22.21
C ALA A 201 12.07 -25.57 -23.64
N LYS A 202 12.92 -25.28 -24.63
CA LYS A 202 12.63 -25.50 -26.05
C LYS A 202 12.28 -26.96 -26.36
N LYS A 203 13.05 -27.93 -25.83
CA LYS A 203 12.74 -29.37 -26.00
C LYS A 203 11.38 -29.74 -25.41
N THR A 204 11.06 -29.17 -24.25
CA THR A 204 9.81 -29.42 -23.54
C THR A 204 8.61 -28.82 -24.27
N ALA A 205 8.75 -27.58 -24.75
CA ALA A 205 7.76 -26.88 -25.56
C ALA A 205 7.49 -27.62 -26.88
N HIS A 206 8.55 -27.97 -27.62
CA HIS A 206 8.43 -28.65 -28.90
C HIS A 206 7.83 -30.06 -28.79
N LYS A 207 8.03 -30.77 -27.67
CA LYS A 207 7.42 -32.08 -27.43
C LYS A 207 5.90 -32.00 -27.17
N ARG A 208 5.41 -30.84 -26.70
CA ARG A 208 4.04 -30.71 -26.19
C ARG A 208 3.13 -29.84 -27.04
N GLN A 209 3.67 -28.88 -27.80
CA GLN A 209 2.94 -28.01 -28.77
C GLN A 209 1.45 -27.82 -28.48
N LEU A 210 1.15 -27.34 -27.28
CA LEU A 210 -0.22 -27.11 -26.83
C LEU A 210 -0.45 -25.62 -26.75
N VAL A 211 -1.42 -25.16 -27.54
CA VAL A 211 -1.90 -23.78 -27.58
C VAL A 211 -3.40 -23.80 -27.33
N LEU A 212 -3.85 -23.02 -26.34
CA LEU A 212 -5.26 -22.85 -26.01
C LEU A 212 -5.67 -21.40 -26.26
N LEU A 213 -6.86 -21.25 -26.83
CA LEU A 213 -7.62 -20.02 -26.82
C LEU A 213 -8.65 -20.13 -25.69
N GLY A 214 -8.59 -19.20 -24.74
CA GLY A 214 -9.54 -19.05 -23.65
C GLY A 214 -10.46 -17.86 -23.92
N ARG A 215 -11.78 -18.05 -23.84
CA ARG A 215 -12.81 -17.00 -23.92
C ARG A 215 -13.58 -16.99 -22.63
N GLY A 216 -13.60 -15.84 -21.97
CA GLY A 216 -14.14 -15.77 -20.61
C GLY A 216 -14.57 -14.37 -20.23
N TRP A 217 -14.99 -14.27 -18.99
CA TRP A 217 -15.34 -13.00 -18.38
C TRP A 217 -14.62 -12.80 -17.06
N VAL A 218 -14.43 -11.53 -16.71
CA VAL A 218 -13.94 -11.07 -15.41
C VAL A 218 -15.00 -10.15 -14.84
N LYS A 219 -15.44 -10.43 -13.61
CA LYS A 219 -16.38 -9.62 -12.85
C LYS A 219 -15.63 -8.88 -11.76
N ALA A 220 -15.86 -7.58 -11.69
CA ALA A 220 -15.31 -6.71 -10.65
C ALA A 220 -16.44 -5.97 -9.92
N GLY A 221 -16.15 -5.59 -8.68
CA GLY A 221 -17.13 -5.00 -7.79
C GLY A 221 -16.59 -4.91 -6.37
N PHE A 222 -17.48 -4.93 -5.38
CA PHE A 222 -17.14 -4.80 -3.97
C PHE A 222 -17.57 -6.02 -3.17
N ARG A 223 -16.73 -6.47 -2.24
CA ARG A 223 -17.10 -7.40 -1.18
C ARG A 223 -17.56 -6.63 0.04
N PHE A 224 -18.76 -6.91 0.52
CA PHE A 224 -19.34 -6.33 1.73
C PHE A 224 -19.27 -7.28 2.94
N ASP A 225 -18.45 -8.33 2.87
CA ASP A 225 -18.24 -9.30 3.96
C ASP A 225 -17.80 -8.62 5.28
N GLU A 226 -16.96 -7.60 5.16
CA GLU A 226 -16.43 -6.79 6.26
C GLU A 226 -17.22 -5.48 6.47
N PHE A 227 -18.35 -5.30 5.79
CA PHE A 227 -19.18 -4.12 5.97
C PHE A 227 -19.71 -4.03 7.40
N SER A 228 -19.45 -2.89 8.03
CA SER A 228 -19.93 -2.59 9.37
C SER A 228 -20.11 -1.08 9.53
N GLU A 229 -20.77 -0.67 10.61
CA GLU A 229 -20.94 0.74 10.98
C GLU A 229 -19.61 1.50 11.10
N LYS A 230 -18.49 0.80 11.35
CA LYS A 230 -17.16 1.43 11.42
C LYS A 230 -16.64 1.87 10.06
N ASN A 231 -17.11 1.24 9.00
CA ASN A 231 -16.60 1.41 7.64
C ASN A 231 -17.59 2.22 6.79
N PHE A 232 -18.59 2.83 7.42
CA PHE A 232 -19.65 3.59 6.77
C PHE A 232 -19.95 4.88 7.52
N LEU A 233 -19.98 6.00 6.81
CA LEU A 233 -20.38 7.29 7.35
C LEU A 233 -21.42 7.92 6.42
N TYR A 234 -22.50 8.47 6.98
CA TYR A 234 -23.44 9.29 6.24
C TYR A 234 -23.34 10.74 6.70
N ASP A 235 -22.95 11.62 5.79
CA ASP A 235 -22.82 13.05 6.05
C ASP A 235 -24.09 13.78 5.59
N ASN A 236 -24.96 14.03 6.58
CA ASN A 236 -26.22 14.73 6.42
C ASN A 236 -26.08 16.17 5.88
N GLN A 237 -24.92 16.82 6.06
CA GLN A 237 -24.78 18.21 5.60
C GLN A 237 -24.64 18.29 4.09
N HIS A 238 -24.00 17.27 3.50
CA HIS A 238 -23.71 17.20 2.07
C HIS A 238 -24.54 16.12 1.34
N ASN A 239 -25.42 15.41 2.07
CA ASN A 239 -26.17 14.25 1.58
C ASN A 239 -25.27 13.24 0.87
N ARG A 240 -24.16 12.84 1.50
CA ARG A 240 -23.20 11.88 0.93
C ARG A 240 -23.04 10.65 1.80
N ALA A 241 -22.92 9.49 1.16
CA ALA A 241 -22.59 8.23 1.82
C ALA A 241 -21.13 7.87 1.54
N ILE A 242 -20.39 7.54 2.58
CA ILE A 242 -18.94 7.35 2.56
C ILE A 242 -18.63 5.93 3.02
N PHE A 243 -17.88 5.20 2.21
CA PHE A 243 -17.38 3.86 2.49
C PHE A 243 -15.87 3.92 2.73
N ILE A 244 -15.40 3.34 3.83
CA ILE A 244 -14.00 3.37 4.24
C ILE A 244 -13.47 1.95 4.36
N GLY A 245 -12.28 1.67 3.82
CA GLY A 245 -11.74 0.31 3.83
C GLY A 245 -12.33 -0.59 2.75
N MET A 246 -12.97 0.00 1.73
CA MET A 246 -13.64 -0.73 0.66
C MET A 246 -13.11 -0.28 -0.68
N GLN A 247 -12.50 -1.22 -1.39
CA GLN A 247 -11.96 -0.99 -2.72
C GLN A 247 -12.60 -1.94 -3.74
N PRO A 248 -12.73 -1.51 -5.00
CA PRO A 248 -13.15 -2.40 -6.06
C PRO A 248 -12.10 -3.49 -6.25
N GLU A 249 -12.55 -4.73 -6.40
CA GLU A 249 -11.69 -5.89 -6.64
C GLU A 249 -12.27 -6.81 -7.71
N ILE A 250 -11.45 -7.73 -8.22
CA ILE A 250 -11.91 -8.81 -9.08
C ILE A 250 -12.60 -9.85 -8.19
N ILE A 251 -13.93 -9.88 -8.24
CA ILE A 251 -14.75 -10.82 -7.47
C ILE A 251 -14.59 -12.23 -8.03
N SER A 252 -14.64 -12.36 -9.36
CA SER A 252 -14.48 -13.65 -10.03
C SER A 252 -13.97 -13.50 -11.46
N ALA A 253 -13.18 -14.47 -11.90
CA ALA A 253 -12.77 -14.63 -13.28
C ALA A 253 -13.05 -16.08 -13.70
N THR A 254 -13.63 -16.26 -14.88
CA THR A 254 -13.91 -17.60 -15.39
C THR A 254 -13.78 -17.67 -16.91
N ILE A 255 -13.37 -18.84 -17.38
CA ILE A 255 -13.41 -19.22 -18.79
C ILE A 255 -14.48 -20.31 -18.87
N ASN A 256 -15.68 -19.90 -19.29
CA ASN A 256 -16.84 -20.77 -19.32
C ASN A 256 -16.65 -21.84 -20.42
N PRO A 257 -16.77 -23.14 -20.14
CA PRO A 257 -16.73 -24.17 -21.19
C PRO A 257 -17.69 -23.88 -22.37
N TRP A 258 -18.82 -23.21 -22.11
CA TRP A 258 -19.84 -22.81 -23.08
C TRP A 258 -19.99 -21.28 -23.07
N PHE A 259 -18.94 -20.58 -23.52
CA PHE A 259 -18.81 -19.13 -23.43
C PHE A 259 -20.04 -18.38 -23.97
N ILE A 260 -20.65 -18.87 -25.05
CA ILE A 260 -21.94 -18.41 -25.56
C ILE A 260 -22.79 -19.65 -25.85
N PRO A 261 -23.64 -20.11 -24.90
CA PRO A 261 -24.44 -21.31 -25.07
C PRO A 261 -25.37 -21.25 -26.29
N GLU A 262 -25.92 -20.06 -26.57
CA GLU A 262 -26.84 -19.81 -27.69
C GLU A 262 -26.14 -19.95 -29.05
N GLU A 263 -24.85 -19.62 -29.11
CA GLU A 263 -24.04 -19.70 -30.33
C GLU A 263 -23.16 -20.96 -30.38
N GLY A 264 -23.18 -21.79 -29.33
CA GLY A 264 -22.38 -23.01 -29.22
C GLY A 264 -20.86 -22.76 -29.16
N VAL A 265 -20.43 -21.56 -28.75
CA VAL A 265 -19.01 -21.20 -28.72
C VAL A 265 -18.36 -21.75 -27.45
N GLU A 266 -17.39 -22.64 -27.62
CA GLU A 266 -16.58 -23.18 -26.51
C GLU A 266 -15.68 -22.08 -25.93
N GLY A 267 -15.60 -21.98 -24.60
CA GLY A 267 -14.66 -21.04 -23.98
C GLY A 267 -13.23 -21.54 -23.87
N PHE A 268 -12.96 -22.83 -24.07
CA PHE A 268 -11.60 -23.29 -24.34
C PHE A 268 -11.54 -23.98 -25.68
N GLU A 269 -10.85 -23.38 -26.63
CA GLU A 269 -10.62 -23.95 -27.95
C GLU A 269 -9.14 -24.33 -28.10
N PHE A 270 -8.89 -25.56 -28.53
CA PHE A 270 -7.54 -26.02 -28.84
C PHE A 270 -7.16 -25.52 -30.24
N VAL A 271 -6.28 -24.52 -30.33
CA VAL A 271 -5.91 -23.89 -31.62
C VAL A 271 -4.88 -24.75 -32.36
N ILE A 272 -3.93 -25.33 -31.64
CA ILE A 272 -2.91 -26.22 -32.21
C ILE A 272 -2.79 -27.44 -31.31
N VAL A 273 -3.14 -28.60 -31.86
CA VAL A 273 -2.77 -29.91 -31.33
C VAL A 273 -2.16 -30.66 -32.50
N GLU A 274 -0.83 -30.65 -32.64
CA GLU A 274 -0.20 -31.61 -33.53
C GLU A 274 -0.70 -33.01 -33.12
N ARG A 275 -1.24 -33.78 -34.08
CA ARG A 275 -2.05 -35.01 -33.89
C ARG A 275 -1.40 -36.14 -33.07
N LYS A 276 -0.19 -35.94 -32.54
CA LYS A 276 0.57 -36.90 -31.72
C LYS A 276 0.91 -36.41 -30.30
N VAL A 277 0.47 -35.21 -29.91
CA VAL A 277 0.67 -34.73 -28.53
C VAL A 277 -0.23 -35.57 -27.61
N LYS A 278 0.39 -36.39 -26.75
CA LYS A 278 -0.34 -37.09 -25.68
C LYS A 278 -1.00 -36.05 -24.78
N TYR A 279 -2.31 -36.14 -24.62
CA TYR A 279 -3.04 -35.34 -23.65
C TYR A 279 -2.40 -35.52 -22.25
N ASP A 280 -1.85 -34.42 -21.73
CA ASP A 280 -1.25 -34.37 -20.39
C ASP A 280 -2.05 -33.35 -19.59
N SER A 281 -2.97 -33.85 -18.76
CA SER A 281 -3.91 -33.04 -17.96
C SER A 281 -3.19 -31.99 -17.12
N ARG A 282 -1.96 -32.28 -16.68
CA ARG A 282 -1.16 -31.33 -15.89
C ARG A 282 -0.83 -30.09 -16.71
N TRP A 283 -0.41 -30.24 -17.97
CA TRP A 283 -0.08 -29.09 -18.82
C TRP A 283 -1.32 -28.35 -19.28
N THR A 284 -2.38 -29.06 -19.64
CA THR A 284 -3.66 -28.44 -19.97
C THR A 284 -4.14 -27.54 -18.84
N ASN A 285 -4.11 -28.02 -17.59
CA ASN A 285 -4.50 -27.21 -16.44
C ASN A 285 -3.60 -25.99 -16.22
N ARG A 286 -2.29 -26.11 -16.46
CA ARG A 286 -1.37 -24.96 -16.37
C ARG A 286 -1.65 -23.91 -17.47
N VAL A 287 -1.93 -24.34 -18.69
CA VAL A 287 -2.30 -23.43 -19.79
C VAL A 287 -3.64 -22.76 -19.53
N LYS A 288 -4.64 -23.49 -19.02
CA LYS A 288 -5.92 -22.92 -18.63
C LYS A 288 -5.78 -21.84 -17.55
N ARG A 289 -4.96 -22.08 -16.53
CA ARG A 289 -4.64 -21.05 -15.51
C ARG A 289 -3.96 -19.83 -16.11
N LEU A 290 -3.00 -20.04 -17.02
CA LEU A 290 -2.33 -18.93 -17.69
C LEU A 290 -3.31 -18.09 -18.54
N CYS A 291 -4.26 -18.73 -19.24
CA CYS A 291 -5.34 -18.00 -19.90
C CYS A 291 -6.11 -17.13 -18.89
N LEU A 292 -6.52 -17.70 -17.75
CA LEU A 292 -7.25 -16.95 -16.74
C LEU A 292 -6.47 -15.72 -16.23
N THR A 293 -5.20 -15.91 -15.88
CA THR A 293 -4.31 -14.81 -15.44
C THR A 293 -4.15 -13.74 -16.52
N LYS A 294 -4.04 -14.13 -17.80
CA LYS A 294 -4.00 -13.17 -18.91
C LYS A 294 -5.31 -12.40 -19.06
N LEU A 295 -6.44 -13.08 -18.87
CA LEU A 295 -7.76 -12.47 -19.00
C LEU A 295 -7.99 -11.43 -17.91
N GLU A 296 -7.61 -11.75 -16.67
CA GLU A 296 -7.57 -10.80 -15.55
C GLU A 296 -6.67 -9.60 -15.85
N ALA A 297 -5.44 -9.85 -16.33
CA ALA A 297 -4.51 -8.78 -16.70
C ALA A 297 -5.05 -7.88 -17.83
N GLN A 298 -5.72 -8.46 -18.82
CA GLN A 298 -6.41 -7.68 -19.86
C GLN A 298 -7.55 -6.84 -19.27
N ALA A 299 -8.37 -7.40 -18.38
CA ALA A 299 -9.46 -6.67 -17.72
C ALA A 299 -8.94 -5.48 -16.91
N ILE A 300 -7.86 -5.68 -16.15
CA ILE A 300 -7.16 -4.62 -15.40
C ILE A 300 -6.63 -3.54 -16.35
N SER A 301 -6.00 -3.94 -17.46
CA SER A 301 -5.51 -2.98 -18.48
C SER A 301 -6.62 -2.18 -19.17
N LYS A 302 -7.87 -2.66 -19.07
CA LYS A 302 -9.09 -2.00 -19.56
C LYS A 302 -9.86 -1.33 -18.42
N ASP A 303 -9.17 -1.01 -17.33
CA ASP A 303 -9.70 -0.28 -16.18
C ASP A 303 -11.04 -0.84 -15.68
N ILE A 304 -11.12 -2.17 -15.51
CA ILE A 304 -12.33 -2.80 -14.99
C ILE A 304 -12.64 -2.33 -13.56
N LEU A 305 -11.62 -2.06 -12.75
CA LEU A 305 -11.78 -1.63 -11.35
C LEU A 305 -12.31 -0.19 -11.26
N GLY A 306 -11.79 0.74 -12.06
CA GLY A 306 -12.33 2.11 -12.13
C GLY A 306 -13.79 2.12 -12.62
N ARG A 307 -14.11 1.31 -13.63
CA ARG A 307 -15.51 1.12 -14.07
C ARG A 307 -16.39 0.49 -12.99
N ALA A 308 -15.87 -0.48 -12.24
CA ALA A 308 -16.60 -1.10 -11.14
C ALA A 308 -16.92 -0.07 -10.04
N GLN A 309 -15.96 0.78 -9.69
CA GLN A 309 -16.15 1.86 -8.74
C GLN A 309 -17.21 2.85 -9.23
N SER A 310 -17.06 3.41 -10.44
CA SER A 310 -18.02 4.37 -10.99
C SER A 310 -19.45 3.80 -11.06
N ASN A 311 -19.60 2.55 -11.52
CA ASN A 311 -20.91 1.90 -11.57
C ASN A 311 -21.48 1.63 -10.17
N ALA A 312 -20.64 1.33 -9.18
CA ALA A 312 -21.07 1.15 -7.80
C ALA A 312 -21.52 2.46 -7.16
N GLU A 313 -20.78 3.55 -7.39
CA GLU A 313 -21.14 4.89 -6.92
C GLU A 313 -22.53 5.28 -7.43
N ASP A 314 -22.80 5.09 -8.72
CA ASP A 314 -24.11 5.39 -9.32
C ASP A 314 -25.23 4.49 -8.76
N GLN A 315 -25.01 3.17 -8.69
CA GLN A 315 -26.01 2.23 -8.20
C GLN A 315 -26.34 2.46 -6.72
N LEU A 316 -25.32 2.63 -5.89
CA LEU A 316 -25.49 2.89 -4.46
C LEU A 316 -26.12 4.27 -4.23
N LYS A 317 -25.80 5.29 -5.04
CA LYS A 317 -26.44 6.60 -4.95
C LYS A 317 -27.95 6.49 -5.11
N HIS A 318 -28.42 5.71 -6.09
CA HIS A 318 -29.83 5.44 -6.27
C HIS A 318 -30.41 4.64 -5.09
N PHE A 319 -29.73 3.59 -4.64
CA PHE A 319 -30.16 2.75 -3.52
C PHE A 319 -30.34 3.57 -2.23
N PHE A 320 -29.32 4.34 -1.82
CA PHE A 320 -29.40 5.15 -0.60
C PHE A 320 -30.38 6.31 -0.74
N SER A 321 -30.58 6.88 -1.94
CA SER A 321 -31.61 7.88 -2.14
C SER A 321 -33.02 7.34 -1.85
N LEU A 322 -33.27 6.08 -2.25
CA LEU A 322 -34.53 5.41 -1.95
C LEU A 322 -34.67 5.11 -0.45
N LEU A 323 -33.58 4.69 0.22
CA LEU A 323 -33.59 4.39 1.65
C LEU A 323 -33.75 5.63 2.53
N ALA A 324 -33.08 6.73 2.19
CA ALA A 324 -33.11 7.96 2.97
C ALA A 324 -34.41 8.76 2.75
N GLY A 325 -35.12 8.52 1.65
CA GLY A 325 -36.29 9.31 1.24
C GLY A 325 -35.93 10.71 0.73
N GLU A 326 -34.64 10.98 0.52
CA GLU A 326 -34.09 12.20 -0.03
C GLU A 326 -32.95 11.87 -1.02
N GLN A 327 -32.64 12.80 -1.93
CA GLN A 327 -31.61 12.56 -2.94
C GLN A 327 -30.22 12.60 -2.32
N VAL A 328 -29.52 11.45 -2.34
CA VAL A 328 -28.09 11.36 -2.04
C VAL A 328 -27.32 11.96 -3.21
N GLN A 329 -26.41 12.90 -2.92
CA GLN A 329 -25.64 13.67 -3.90
C GLN A 329 -24.40 12.90 -4.37
N GLU A 330 -23.72 12.19 -3.46
CA GLU A 330 -22.42 11.55 -3.72
C GLU A 330 -22.31 10.23 -2.93
N ILE A 331 -21.72 9.22 -3.58
CA ILE A 331 -21.16 8.04 -2.92
C ILE A 331 -19.65 8.14 -3.09
N ALA A 332 -18.89 8.00 -2.01
CA ALA A 332 -17.45 8.05 -2.04
C ALA A 332 -16.83 6.82 -1.37
N PHE A 333 -15.83 6.24 -2.02
CA PHE A 333 -15.04 5.12 -1.50
C PHE A 333 -13.64 5.60 -1.14
N TYR A 334 -13.17 5.20 0.03
CA TYR A 334 -11.81 5.46 0.51
C TYR A 334 -11.15 4.15 0.96
N THR A 335 -9.86 4.05 0.70
CA THR A 335 -9.03 2.91 1.08
C THR A 335 -8.94 2.78 2.60
N ASP A 336 -8.86 3.91 3.30
CA ASP A 336 -8.80 3.95 4.75
C ASP A 336 -9.23 5.32 5.30
N PHE A 337 -9.24 5.43 6.62
CA PHE A 337 -9.57 6.67 7.33
C PHE A 337 -8.60 7.81 7.04
N LEU A 338 -7.35 7.50 6.68
CA LEU A 338 -6.34 8.51 6.38
C LEU A 338 -6.70 9.21 5.05
N GLU A 339 -6.98 8.43 4.01
CA GLU A 339 -7.42 8.95 2.71
C GLU A 339 -8.72 9.76 2.83
N TYR A 340 -9.72 9.23 3.56
CA TYR A 340 -10.97 9.93 3.83
C TYR A 340 -10.74 11.28 4.50
N SER A 341 -9.96 11.30 5.58
CA SER A 341 -9.77 12.53 6.34
C SER A 341 -8.93 13.54 5.55
N ALA A 342 -7.97 13.09 4.74
CA ALA A 342 -7.23 13.95 3.83
C ALA A 342 -8.16 14.59 2.78
N ASP A 343 -9.06 13.82 2.16
CA ASP A 343 -10.03 14.35 1.20
C ASP A 343 -11.03 15.31 1.86
N ALA A 344 -11.51 15.00 3.06
CA ALA A 344 -12.38 15.89 3.83
C ALA A 344 -11.70 17.24 4.12
N LEU A 345 -10.43 17.23 4.54
CA LEU A 345 -9.65 18.44 4.79
C LEU A 345 -9.39 19.24 3.51
N LEU A 346 -9.20 18.57 2.36
CA LEU A 346 -8.99 19.21 1.07
C LEU A 346 -10.27 19.83 0.49
N LYS A 347 -11.42 19.16 0.67
CA LYS A 347 -12.74 19.67 0.24
C LYS A 347 -13.20 20.81 1.13
N ASP A 348 -12.87 20.78 2.42
CA ASP A 348 -13.09 21.89 3.32
C ASP A 348 -12.06 23.00 3.05
N SER A 349 -12.41 23.94 2.17
CA SER A 349 -11.59 25.12 1.88
C SER A 349 -11.27 25.96 3.12
N VAL A 350 -11.98 25.71 4.23
CA VAL A 350 -11.80 26.37 5.52
C VAL A 350 -11.61 25.33 6.61
N LEU A 351 -10.42 25.31 7.20
CA LEU A 351 -10.15 24.55 8.42
C LEU A 351 -10.60 25.36 9.64
N SER A 352 -11.24 24.69 10.58
CA SER A 352 -11.65 25.22 11.88
C SER A 352 -10.83 24.56 12.98
N ASP A 353 -10.71 25.19 14.15
CA ASP A 353 -9.81 24.73 15.23
C ASP A 353 -10.08 23.32 15.72
N ASP A 354 -11.34 22.90 15.64
CA ASP A 354 -11.81 21.57 16.00
C ASP A 354 -11.30 20.48 15.07
N LYS A 355 -10.79 20.84 13.87
CA LYS A 355 -10.20 19.91 12.89
C LYS A 355 -8.69 19.74 13.04
N ILE A 356 -8.01 20.61 13.79
CA ILE A 356 -6.55 20.50 14.03
C ILE A 356 -6.15 19.17 14.67
N PRO A 357 -6.86 18.64 15.69
CA PRO A 357 -6.52 17.33 16.26
C PRO A 357 -6.60 16.20 15.23
N VAL A 358 -7.52 16.28 14.27
CA VAL A 358 -7.66 15.29 13.18
C VAL A 358 -6.42 15.33 12.28
N VAL A 359 -5.95 16.52 11.90
CA VAL A 359 -4.70 16.70 11.13
C VAL A 359 -3.50 16.09 11.86
N GLU A 360 -3.40 16.32 13.17
CA GLU A 360 -2.31 15.76 13.99
C GLU A 360 -2.35 14.22 14.01
N GLU A 361 -3.55 13.64 14.19
CA GLU A 361 -3.74 12.19 14.21
C GLU A 361 -3.38 11.54 12.86
N LEU A 362 -3.75 12.18 11.74
CA LEU A 362 -3.41 11.71 10.39
C LEU A 362 -1.91 11.65 10.16
N LEU A 363 -1.18 12.71 10.53
CA LEU A 363 0.27 12.77 10.37
C LEU A 363 0.98 11.73 11.26
N LEU A 364 0.44 11.46 12.45
CA LEU A 364 0.96 10.43 13.34
C LEU A 364 0.72 9.01 12.83
N GLU A 365 -0.46 8.73 12.29
CA GLU A 365 -0.80 7.41 11.74
C GLU A 365 0.00 7.13 10.46
N TYR A 366 0.17 8.15 9.60
CA TYR A 366 1.04 8.06 8.43
C TYR A 366 2.49 7.69 8.81
N LYS A 367 3.05 8.38 9.82
CA LYS A 367 4.40 8.11 10.34
C LYS A 367 4.59 6.65 10.78
N LYS A 368 3.56 6.02 11.35
CA LYS A 368 3.63 4.60 11.76
C LYS A 368 3.68 3.65 10.56
N ARG A 369 2.94 3.97 9.49
CA ARG A 369 2.78 3.09 8.33
C ARG A 369 3.92 3.17 7.34
N SER A 370 4.50 4.35 7.12
CA SER A 370 5.51 4.54 6.08
C SER A 370 6.84 3.81 6.34
N GLY A 371 7.16 3.47 7.59
CA GLY A 371 8.38 2.70 7.96
C GLY A 371 9.73 3.37 7.66
N ALA A 372 9.77 4.33 6.74
CA ALA A 372 10.87 5.22 6.48
C ALA A 372 10.99 6.27 7.59
N ASP A 373 12.23 6.73 7.83
CA ASP A 373 12.53 7.94 8.58
C ASP A 373 11.97 9.15 7.81
N PHE A 374 10.65 9.27 7.78
CA PHE A 374 9.97 10.51 7.46
C PHE A 374 10.50 11.53 8.46
N SER A 375 11.38 12.42 8.00
CA SER A 375 12.15 13.34 8.84
C SER A 375 11.22 13.87 9.94
N PRO A 376 11.35 13.38 11.19
CA PRO A 376 10.43 13.73 12.26
C PRO A 376 10.37 15.24 12.44
N ARG A 377 11.42 15.93 11.99
CA ARG A 377 11.60 17.37 12.03
C ARG A 377 10.60 18.15 11.17
N ALA A 378 10.32 17.77 9.92
CA ALA A 378 9.43 18.55 9.04
C ALA A 378 7.95 18.46 9.47
N CYS A 379 7.45 17.24 9.76
CA CYS A 379 6.11 17.08 10.33
C CYS A 379 6.00 17.70 11.72
N LYS A 380 7.05 17.58 12.56
CA LYS A 380 7.06 18.21 13.87
C LYS A 380 7.04 19.73 13.76
N GLU A 381 7.81 20.33 12.87
CA GLU A 381 7.79 21.78 12.63
C GLU A 381 6.42 22.25 12.15
N PHE A 382 5.76 21.50 11.25
CA PHE A 382 4.39 21.78 10.82
C PHE A 382 3.35 21.60 11.94
N ILE A 383 3.40 20.50 12.69
CA ILE A 383 2.52 20.22 13.83
C ILE A 383 2.73 21.23 14.97
N ASP A 384 3.98 21.56 15.28
CA ASP A 384 4.34 22.53 16.30
C ASP A 384 3.89 23.94 15.87
N SER A 385 3.98 24.26 14.57
CA SER A 385 3.43 25.48 13.99
C SER A 385 1.91 25.55 14.12
N LEU A 386 1.19 24.45 13.79
CA LEU A 386 -0.26 24.36 13.99
C LEU A 386 -0.65 24.52 15.47
N LYS A 387 0.09 23.86 16.38
CA LYS A 387 -0.11 23.97 17.84
C LYS A 387 0.15 25.37 18.36
N ALA A 388 1.20 26.03 17.87
CA ALA A 388 1.55 27.39 18.22
C ALA A 388 0.53 28.41 17.68
N ALA A 389 -0.05 28.14 16.51
CA ALA A 389 -1.08 28.98 15.90
C ALA A 389 -2.44 28.82 16.59
N LYS A 390 -2.76 27.63 17.14
CA LYS A 390 -4.05 27.27 17.77
C LYS A 390 -4.69 28.34 18.69
N PRO A 391 -3.96 29.06 19.56
CA PRO A 391 -4.56 30.12 20.38
C PRO A 391 -4.99 31.35 19.57
N THR A 392 -4.30 31.63 18.47
CA THR A 392 -4.48 32.81 17.61
C THR A 392 -5.57 32.59 16.55
N ILE A 393 -5.67 31.37 16.02
CA ILE A 393 -6.72 30.98 15.06
C ILE A 393 -8.04 30.62 15.74
N LYS A 394 -8.09 30.65 17.09
CA LYS A 394 -9.26 30.23 17.85
C LYS A 394 -10.52 31.02 17.47
N GLY A 395 -11.48 30.36 16.81
CA GLY A 395 -12.73 30.94 16.32
C GLY A 395 -12.63 31.61 14.95
N GLN A 396 -11.50 31.50 14.25
CA GLN A 396 -11.28 32.06 12.92
C GLN A 396 -11.38 30.99 11.84
N ARG A 397 -11.84 31.41 10.65
CA ARG A 397 -11.86 30.60 9.43
C ARG A 397 -10.58 30.86 8.65
N PHE A 398 -9.90 29.80 8.19
CA PHE A 398 -8.68 29.96 7.42
C PHE A 398 -8.57 29.00 6.23
N GLN A 399 -7.97 29.48 5.14
CA GLN A 399 -7.77 28.70 3.92
C GLN A 399 -6.40 28.02 3.90
N LEU A 400 -6.38 26.76 3.44
CA LEU A 400 -5.14 26.06 3.11
C LEU A 400 -4.47 26.74 1.92
N ASN A 401 -3.17 26.99 2.01
CA ASN A 401 -2.43 27.51 0.86
C ASN A 401 -2.00 26.38 -0.09
N SER A 402 -1.37 26.75 -1.21
CA SER A 402 -0.92 25.81 -2.24
C SER A 402 0.03 24.73 -1.71
N ARG A 403 0.90 25.03 -0.74
CA ARG A 403 1.87 24.08 -0.18
C ARG A 403 1.23 23.07 0.77
N SER A 404 0.33 23.51 1.65
CA SER A 404 -0.44 22.59 2.49
C SER A 404 -1.39 21.74 1.65
N THR A 405 -2.00 22.31 0.61
CA THR A 405 -2.80 21.57 -0.37
C THR A 405 -1.97 20.49 -1.08
N GLU A 406 -0.75 20.84 -1.50
CA GLU A 406 0.20 19.89 -2.10
C GLU A 406 0.58 18.77 -1.12
N LEU A 407 0.88 19.08 0.15
CA LEU A 407 1.15 18.08 1.18
C LEU A 407 -0.01 17.10 1.37
N PHE A 408 -1.24 17.60 1.50
CA PHE A 408 -2.42 16.74 1.67
C PHE A 408 -2.74 15.94 0.40
N THR A 409 -2.49 16.50 -0.79
CA THR A 409 -2.62 15.77 -2.06
C THR A 409 -1.60 14.63 -2.15
N LEU A 410 -0.35 14.89 -1.74
CA LEU A 410 0.71 13.87 -1.69
C LEU A 410 0.42 12.76 -0.67
N LEU A 411 -0.18 13.11 0.48
CA LEU A 411 -0.65 12.15 1.47
C LEU A 411 -1.80 11.28 0.93
N LYS A 412 -2.75 11.88 0.20
CA LYS A 412 -3.86 11.18 -0.46
C LYS A 412 -3.37 10.19 -1.52
N ASP A 413 -2.40 10.58 -2.33
CA ASP A 413 -1.92 9.73 -3.44
C ASP A 413 -0.93 8.64 -3.01
N HIS A 414 -0.49 8.62 -1.74
CA HIS A 414 0.56 7.72 -1.23
C HIS A 414 1.91 7.81 -1.98
N ARG A 415 2.27 8.96 -2.57
CA ARG A 415 3.42 9.10 -3.52
C ARG A 415 4.73 9.64 -2.95
N LEU A 416 4.88 9.69 -1.63
CA LEU A 416 6.04 10.36 -0.99
C LEU A 416 7.38 9.64 -1.23
N ASP A 417 7.38 8.34 -1.53
CA ASP A 417 8.61 7.59 -1.90
C ASP A 417 9.21 8.02 -3.24
N SER A 418 8.48 8.81 -4.03
CA SER A 418 8.90 9.31 -5.34
C SER A 418 9.37 10.77 -5.33
N MET A 419 9.52 11.39 -4.15
CA MET A 419 9.98 12.78 -4.06
C MET A 419 11.44 12.93 -4.49
N GLU A 420 11.70 13.77 -5.49
CA GLU A 420 13.00 14.43 -5.62
C GLU A 420 13.23 15.30 -4.37
N SER A 421 14.44 15.26 -3.79
CA SER A 421 14.74 15.94 -2.51
C SER A 421 14.42 17.44 -2.52
N SER A 422 14.41 18.06 -3.70
CA SER A 422 14.07 19.47 -3.92
C SER A 422 12.65 19.84 -3.48
N SER A 423 11.68 18.92 -3.59
CA SER A 423 10.30 19.16 -3.16
C SER A 423 10.15 19.09 -1.63
N ILE A 424 11.03 18.32 -0.96
CA ILE A 424 11.11 18.21 0.50
C ILE A 424 11.89 19.40 1.09
N ASP A 425 12.95 19.85 0.43
CA ASP A 425 13.74 21.02 0.84
C ASP A 425 12.93 22.32 0.89
N GLY A 426 11.85 22.41 0.09
CA GLY A 426 10.88 23.50 0.14
C GLY A 426 9.98 23.48 1.39
N LEU A 427 9.72 22.29 1.96
CA LEU A 427 8.91 22.11 3.18
C LEU A 427 9.70 22.43 4.46
N HIS A 428 11.03 22.32 4.44
CA HIS A 428 11.93 22.64 5.56
C HIS A 428 12.03 24.15 5.89
N ARG A 429 11.41 25.02 5.09
CA ARG A 429 11.41 26.48 5.29
C ARG A 429 10.03 27.04 5.64
N VAL A 430 9.05 26.19 5.94
CA VAL A 430 7.67 26.61 6.21
C VAL A 430 7.60 27.26 7.58
N THR A 431 7.33 28.57 7.62
CA THR A 431 6.93 29.28 8.84
C THR A 431 5.41 29.26 8.98
N ALA A 432 4.85 29.59 10.15
CA ALA A 432 3.40 29.66 10.35
C ALA A 432 2.68 30.55 9.30
N LEU A 433 3.38 31.57 8.79
CA LEU A 433 2.95 32.49 7.74
C LEU A 433 2.80 31.80 6.36
N ASP A 434 3.51 30.69 6.16
CA ASP A 434 3.55 29.89 4.92
C ASP A 434 2.61 28.68 4.96
N SER A 435 1.66 28.61 5.89
CA SER A 435 0.75 27.46 6.05
C SER A 435 -0.75 27.82 6.10
N ILE A 436 -1.11 29.06 6.41
CA ILE A 436 -2.49 29.43 6.74
C ILE A 436 -2.77 30.88 6.32
N TRP A 437 -3.78 31.11 5.47
CA TRP A 437 -4.32 32.46 5.24
C TRP A 437 -5.55 32.68 6.13
N CYS A 438 -5.50 33.65 7.05
CA CYS A 438 -6.69 34.14 7.73
C CYS A 438 -7.53 34.99 6.76
N GLU A 439 -8.81 34.64 6.59
CA GLU A 439 -9.81 35.61 6.15
C GLU A 439 -10.11 36.50 7.36
N SER A 440 -9.40 37.61 7.52
CA SER A 440 -9.80 38.61 8.51
C SER A 440 -10.89 39.50 7.93
N GLU A 441 -12.08 39.44 8.49
CA GLU A 441 -13.11 40.50 8.37
C GLU A 441 -12.67 41.84 9.02
N CYS A 442 -11.43 41.96 9.50
CA CYS A 442 -10.90 43.18 10.09
C CYS A 442 -10.29 44.08 9.02
N GLY A 443 -10.77 45.33 8.95
CA GLY A 443 -10.29 46.35 8.01
C GLY A 443 -8.77 46.56 7.98
N ASN A 444 -8.29 46.91 6.79
CA ASN A 444 -6.90 47.15 6.37
C ASN A 444 -5.86 46.10 6.79
N LEU A 445 -5.79 45.06 5.95
CA LEU A 445 -4.73 44.07 5.84
C LEU A 445 -3.30 44.67 5.96
N THR A 446 -3.10 45.88 5.44
CA THR A 446 -1.83 46.61 5.48
C THR A 446 -1.37 46.96 6.89
N ASP A 447 -2.27 47.34 7.79
CA ASP A 447 -1.93 47.76 9.15
C ASP A 447 -1.60 46.57 10.05
N SER A 448 -2.29 45.44 9.83
CA SER A 448 -2.02 44.18 10.52
C SER A 448 -0.70 43.55 10.07
N ILE A 449 -0.38 43.65 8.77
CA ILE A 449 0.92 43.20 8.23
C ILE A 449 2.06 44.12 8.69
N ALA A 450 1.88 45.44 8.70
CA ALA A 450 2.90 46.40 9.11
C ALA A 450 3.27 46.29 10.59
N SER A 451 2.28 46.21 11.49
CA SER A 451 2.52 46.08 12.94
C SER A 451 3.20 44.75 13.30
N TYR A 452 3.00 43.72 12.48
CA TYR A 452 3.61 42.40 12.66
C TYR A 452 5.04 42.34 12.08
N LEU A 453 5.28 42.89 10.88
CA LEU A 453 6.63 42.98 10.28
C LEU A 453 7.60 43.80 11.14
N ASP A 454 7.11 44.84 11.82
CA ASP A 454 7.92 45.68 12.72
C ASP A 454 8.40 44.88 13.96
N ARG A 455 7.57 43.96 14.46
CA ARG A 455 7.95 43.03 15.55
C ARG A 455 8.91 41.94 15.08
N VAL A 456 8.85 41.54 13.81
CA VAL A 456 9.69 40.49 13.24
C VAL A 456 11.09 41.01 12.89
N ASN A 457 11.22 42.23 12.35
CA ASN A 457 12.52 42.85 12.09
C ASN A 457 13.35 43.02 13.37
N THR A 458 12.69 43.37 14.48
CA THR A 458 13.34 43.52 15.78
C THR A 458 13.91 42.19 16.32
N ASN A 459 13.30 41.05 16.00
CA ASN A 459 13.79 39.74 16.41
C ASN A 459 14.84 39.19 15.44
N PHE A 460 14.71 39.47 14.14
CA PHE A 460 15.64 39.04 13.11
C PHE A 460 17.02 39.71 13.23
N GLU A 461 17.08 41.02 13.54
CA GLU A 461 18.35 41.71 13.80
C GLU A 461 19.06 41.17 15.06
N ASN A 462 18.30 40.81 16.10
CA ASN A 462 18.84 40.22 17.32
C ASN A 462 19.39 38.81 17.11
N ASP A 463 18.79 38.02 16.22
CA ASP A 463 19.27 36.67 15.90
C ASP A 463 20.44 36.69 14.90
N LEU A 464 20.50 37.67 13.98
CA LEU A 464 21.69 37.93 13.15
C LEU A 464 22.89 38.35 14.00
N TYR A 465 22.68 39.20 15.02
CA TYR A 465 23.74 39.60 15.96
C TYR A 465 24.25 38.42 16.82
N ARG A 466 23.40 37.43 17.11
CA ARG A 466 23.79 36.19 17.82
C ARG A 466 24.56 35.24 16.91
N LEU A 467 24.17 35.13 15.64
CA LEU A 467 24.85 34.32 14.62
C LEU A 467 26.23 34.87 14.27
N GLU A 468 26.37 36.19 14.13
CA GLU A 468 27.64 36.85 13.83
C GLU A 468 28.66 36.70 14.99
N ASN A 469 28.18 36.67 16.24
CA ASN A 469 29.01 36.38 17.41
C ASN A 469 29.39 34.90 17.53
N HIS A 470 28.51 33.98 17.11
CA HIS A 470 28.80 32.55 17.10
C HIS A 470 29.91 32.18 16.10
N PHE A 471 29.91 32.80 14.91
CA PHE A 471 30.96 32.60 13.91
C PHE A 471 32.29 33.29 14.24
N ARG A 472 32.27 34.40 14.99
CA ARG A 472 33.50 35.04 15.50
C ARG A 472 34.19 34.21 16.58
N THR A 473 33.47 33.43 17.38
CA THR A 473 34.08 32.56 18.40
C THR A 473 34.71 31.29 17.84
N ASP A 474 34.18 30.75 16.73
CA ASP A 474 34.72 29.51 16.13
C ASP A 474 35.90 29.74 15.16
N THR A 475 36.04 30.94 14.60
CA THR A 475 37.14 31.23 13.65
C THR A 475 38.48 31.52 14.36
N LEU A 476 38.45 31.90 15.64
CA LEU A 476 39.66 32.13 16.45
C LEU A 476 40.22 30.86 17.13
N ALA A 477 39.49 29.74 17.09
CA ALA A 477 39.92 28.47 17.67
C ALA A 477 40.68 27.56 16.68
N GLN A 478 40.79 27.92 15.40
CA GLN A 478 41.45 27.11 14.36
C GLN A 478 42.75 27.71 13.80
N LEU A 479 43.30 28.77 14.41
CA LEU A 479 44.60 29.34 14.04
C LEU A 479 45.56 29.42 15.24
N THR A 480 45.95 28.26 15.77
CA THR A 480 47.18 28.14 16.55
C THR A 480 47.92 26.86 16.15
N PRO A 481 49.11 26.96 15.52
CA PRO A 481 49.89 25.79 15.12
C PRO A 481 50.69 25.20 16.29
N ALA A 482 51.02 23.92 16.13
CA ALA A 482 51.64 23.01 17.08
C ALA A 482 52.82 23.55 17.91
N ARG A 483 52.91 23.03 19.15
CA ARG A 483 54.16 22.66 19.80
C ARG A 483 54.02 21.31 20.49
#